data_AF-A0AAN8QFA5-F1
#
_entry.id   AF-A0AAN8QFA5-F1
#
_cell.length_a   1.000
_cell.length_b   1.000
_cell.length_c   1.000
_cell.angle_alpha   90.00
_cell.angle_beta   90.00
_cell.angle_gamma   90.00
#
_symmetry.space_group_name_H-M   'P 1'
#
loop_
_entity.id
_entity.type
_entity.pdbx_description
1 polymer ?
#
loop_
_entity_poly.entity_id
_entity_poly.type
_entity_poly.pdbx_seq_one_letter_code
_entity_poly.pdbx_strand_id
1 'polypeptide(L)'
;MSTSCTDIKYPLPSGVELVAFPILYILLCLFICGGNILTIVAVWKNQLLRITPNMFVVSLAVADLMVGGLVIPMQICRYIPSISESLESSKWFCVIKFVIFSTSAVSSVFSMMAIAFDRALYIGYPFRYQTLSNPRLVITVGWLLSITLGMTHSYYNNWDSCKFCQPALFFKTEFQIYV
;
A
#
# COMPACT_ATOMS: atom_id res chain seq x y z
N MET A 1 -28.03 23.23 -4.61
CA MET A 1 -29.03 22.20 -4.90
C MET A 1 -28.40 20.88 -4.51
N SER A 2 -28.73 20.38 -3.32
CA SER A 2 -28.15 19.16 -2.74
C SER A 2 -28.73 17.94 -3.46
N THR A 3 -27.99 17.36 -4.39
CA THR A 3 -28.30 16.06 -5.00
C THR A 3 -28.26 15.01 -3.89
N SER A 4 -29.45 14.57 -3.48
CA SER A 4 -29.59 13.46 -2.53
C SER A 4 -29.13 12.17 -3.24
N CYS A 5 -28.11 11.50 -2.72
CA CYS A 5 -27.62 10.21 -3.24
C CYS A 5 -28.62 9.07 -2.92
N THR A 6 -29.90 9.21 -3.25
CA THR A 6 -30.96 8.26 -2.83
C THR A 6 -31.00 6.95 -3.61
N ASP A 7 -30.24 6.83 -4.70
CA ASP A 7 -30.38 5.69 -5.64
C ASP A 7 -29.17 4.73 -5.68
N ILE A 8 -28.17 4.91 -4.81
CA ILE A 8 -27.00 4.01 -4.81
C ILE A 8 -27.23 2.90 -3.81
N LYS A 9 -27.79 1.79 -4.32
CA LYS A 9 -27.54 0.50 -3.68
C LYS A 9 -26.07 0.15 -3.92
N TYR A 10 -25.25 0.25 -2.87
CA TYR A 10 -23.99 -0.49 -2.84
C TYR A 10 -24.36 -1.94 -3.22
N PRO A 11 -23.80 -2.50 -4.31
CA PRO A 11 -24.17 -3.85 -4.72
C PRO A 11 -23.88 -4.75 -3.53
N LEU A 12 -24.95 -5.31 -2.95
CA LEU A 12 -24.80 -6.23 -1.83
C LEU A 12 -23.97 -7.39 -2.38
N PRO A 13 -22.81 -7.70 -1.76
CA PRO A 13 -22.05 -8.86 -2.16
C PRO A 13 -22.96 -10.09 -2.02
N SER A 14 -22.82 -11.05 -2.91
CA SER A 14 -23.55 -12.31 -2.79
C SER A 14 -23.25 -12.96 -1.42
N GLY A 15 -24.14 -13.81 -0.91
CA GLY A 15 -23.94 -14.44 0.41
C GLY A 15 -22.60 -15.18 0.53
N VAL A 16 -22.09 -15.70 -0.60
CA VAL A 16 -20.76 -16.32 -0.68
C VAL A 16 -19.62 -15.30 -0.58
N GLU A 17 -19.74 -14.12 -1.20
CA GLU A 17 -18.73 -13.06 -1.13
C GLU A 17 -18.65 -12.40 0.25
N LEU A 18 -19.80 -12.26 0.92
CA LEU A 18 -19.89 -11.74 2.30
C LEU A 18 -19.13 -12.59 3.31
N VAL A 19 -18.88 -13.87 2.99
CA VAL A 19 -18.17 -14.80 3.88
C VAL A 19 -16.76 -15.08 3.37
N ALA A 20 -16.61 -15.41 2.08
CA ALA A 20 -15.35 -15.86 1.51
C ALA A 20 -14.27 -14.76 1.48
N PHE A 21 -14.61 -13.53 1.06
CA PHE A 21 -13.63 -12.46 0.92
C PHE A 21 -13.10 -11.94 2.25
N PRO A 22 -13.93 -11.69 3.29
CA PRO A 22 -13.42 -11.33 4.61
C PRO A 22 -12.49 -12.37 5.19
N ILE A 23 -12.83 -13.66 5.09
CA ILE A 23 -11.97 -14.75 5.57
C ILE A 23 -10.62 -14.72 4.83
N LEU A 24 -10.63 -14.60 3.50
CA LEU A 24 -9.41 -14.51 2.70
C LEU A 24 -8.56 -13.30 3.11
N TYR A 25 -9.17 -12.13 3.29
CA TYR A 25 -8.46 -10.92 3.70
C TYR A 25 -7.89 -11.03 5.12
N ILE A 26 -8.60 -11.67 6.05
CA ILE A 26 -8.08 -11.93 7.41
C ILE A 26 -6.85 -12.83 7.33
N LEU A 27 -6.92 -13.93 6.58
CA LEU A 27 -5.78 -14.83 6.39
C LEU A 27 -4.59 -14.11 5.74
N LEU A 28 -4.85 -13.28 4.73
CA LEU A 28 -3.84 -12.49 4.04
C LEU A 28 -3.19 -11.47 5.00
N CYS A 29 -3.99 -10.78 5.81
CA CYS A 29 -3.50 -9.86 6.84
C CYS A 29 -2.57 -10.58 7.83
N LEU A 30 -2.99 -11.73 8.37
CA LEU A 30 -2.18 -12.51 9.30
C LEU A 30 -0.86 -12.95 8.67
N PHE A 31 -0.90 -13.43 7.42
CA PHE A 31 0.29 -13.88 6.71
C PHE A 31 1.26 -12.73 6.42
N ILE A 32 0.77 -11.62 5.86
CA ILE A 32 1.60 -10.44 5.54
C ILE A 32 2.19 -9.85 6.81
N CYS A 33 1.36 -9.63 7.84
CA CYS A 33 1.83 -9.02 9.08
C CYS A 33 2.80 -9.94 9.82
N GLY A 34 2.48 -11.23 9.96
CA GLY A 34 3.35 -12.19 10.60
C GLY A 34 4.71 -12.31 9.90
N GLY A 35 4.72 -12.47 8.57
CA GLY A 35 5.95 -12.58 7.79
C GLY A 35 6.82 -11.32 7.86
N ASN A 36 6.22 -10.15 7.71
CA ASN A 36 6.99 -8.90 7.72
C ASN A 36 7.46 -8.48 9.12
N ILE A 37 6.67 -8.74 10.17
CA ILE A 37 7.14 -8.57 11.55
C ILE A 37 8.33 -9.49 11.82
N LEU A 38 8.25 -10.77 11.40
CA LEU A 38 9.36 -11.70 11.57
C LEU A 38 10.63 -11.22 10.85
N THR A 39 10.50 -10.71 9.63
CA THR A 39 11.61 -10.10 8.87
C THR A 39 12.26 -8.95 9.65
N ILE A 40 11.47 -8.02 10.17
CA ILE A 40 11.97 -6.89 10.97
C ILE A 40 12.66 -7.40 12.23
N VAL A 41 12.05 -8.34 12.95
CA VAL A 41 12.60 -8.93 14.17
C VAL A 41 13.90 -9.66 13.89
N ALA A 42 14.01 -10.41 12.78
CA ALA A 42 15.22 -11.13 12.41
C ALA A 42 16.41 -10.19 12.18
N VAL A 43 16.21 -9.12 11.41
CA VAL A 43 17.25 -8.09 11.16
C VAL A 43 17.59 -7.34 12.45
N TRP A 44 16.59 -7.04 13.28
CA TRP A 44 16.82 -6.34 14.54
C TRP A 44 17.57 -7.20 15.56
N LYS A 45 17.26 -8.49 15.70
CA LYS A 45 17.90 -9.36 16.70
C LYS A 45 19.29 -9.83 16.26
N ASN A 46 19.50 -10.10 14.98
CA ASN A 46 20.78 -10.61 14.50
C ASN A 46 21.68 -9.50 13.97
N GLN A 47 22.77 -9.19 14.69
CA GLN A 47 23.73 -8.16 14.28
C GLN A 47 24.38 -8.45 12.93
N LEU A 48 24.56 -9.73 12.57
CA LEU A 48 25.12 -10.14 11.27
C LEU A 48 24.20 -9.76 10.10
N LEU A 49 22.91 -9.58 10.36
CA LEU A 49 21.93 -9.16 9.35
C LEU A 49 21.81 -7.64 9.25
N ARG A 50 22.48 -6.84 10.08
CA ARG A 50 22.36 -5.36 10.07
C ARG A 50 23.25 -4.71 9.01
N ILE A 51 23.18 -5.22 7.79
CA ILE A 51 23.90 -4.73 6.61
C ILE A 51 22.97 -3.91 5.71
N THR A 52 23.53 -3.06 4.86
CA THR A 52 22.81 -2.17 3.93
C THR A 52 21.68 -2.84 3.15
N PRO A 53 21.87 -3.97 2.44
CA PRO A 53 20.78 -4.58 1.66
C PRO A 53 19.59 -4.98 2.54
N ASN A 54 19.84 -5.43 3.77
CA ASN A 54 18.79 -5.82 4.71
C ASN A 54 18.03 -4.61 5.29
N MET A 55 18.61 -3.40 5.27
CA MET A 55 17.89 -2.18 5.63
C MET A 55 16.79 -1.87 4.60
N PHE A 56 17.02 -2.13 3.32
CA PHE A 56 15.97 -2.00 2.29
C PHE A 56 14.90 -3.08 2.42
N VAL A 57 15.28 -4.30 2.85
CA VAL A 57 14.31 -5.36 3.18
C VAL A 57 13.42 -4.95 4.35
N VAL A 58 13.98 -4.29 5.38
CA VAL A 58 13.18 -3.73 6.48
C VAL A 58 12.25 -2.62 5.98
N SER A 59 12.72 -1.74 5.09
CA SER A 59 11.87 -0.71 4.47
C SER A 59 10.69 -1.32 3.70
N LEU A 60 10.96 -2.36 2.91
CA LEU A 60 9.94 -3.14 2.20
C LEU A 60 8.93 -3.77 3.18
N ALA A 61 9.42 -4.37 4.26
CA ALA A 61 8.56 -4.97 5.29
C ALA A 61 7.64 -3.93 5.96
N VAL A 62 8.12 -2.70 6.17
CA VAL A 62 7.29 -1.59 6.68
C VAL A 62 6.21 -1.20 5.67
N ALA A 63 6.54 -1.11 4.38
CA ALA A 63 5.56 -0.81 3.33
C ALA A 63 4.47 -1.88 3.24
N ASP A 64 4.85 -3.16 3.36
CA ASP A 64 3.92 -4.28 3.37
C ASP A 64 3.05 -4.30 4.63
N LEU A 65 3.59 -3.91 5.80
CA LEU A 65 2.81 -3.77 7.03
C LEU A 65 1.77 -2.65 6.95
N MET A 66 2.05 -1.57 6.22
CA MET A 66 1.04 -0.54 5.95
C MET A 66 -0.12 -1.10 5.10
N VAL A 67 0.16 -1.97 4.12
CA VAL A 67 -0.88 -2.63 3.33
C VAL A 67 -1.63 -3.67 4.17
N GLY A 68 -0.91 -4.60 4.77
CA GLY A 68 -1.47 -5.70 5.54
C GLY A 68 -2.20 -5.26 6.80
N GLY A 69 -1.67 -4.27 7.51
CA GLY A 69 -2.19 -3.79 8.79
C GLY A 69 -3.19 -2.64 8.68
N LEU A 70 -3.24 -1.90 7.57
CA LEU A 70 -4.17 -0.77 7.40
C LEU A 70 -5.10 -0.97 6.21
N VAL A 71 -4.56 -1.17 5.01
CA VAL A 71 -5.38 -1.25 3.77
C VAL A 71 -6.28 -2.48 3.78
N ILE A 72 -5.76 -3.66 4.14
CA ILE A 72 -6.56 -4.90 4.16
C ILE A 72 -7.69 -4.82 5.20
N PRO A 73 -7.46 -4.37 6.45
CA PRO A 73 -8.54 -4.15 7.41
C PRO A 73 -9.60 -3.16 6.91
N MET A 74 -9.19 -2.05 6.27
CA MET A 74 -10.13 -1.12 5.64
C MET A 74 -11.00 -1.81 4.56
N GLN A 75 -10.44 -2.78 3.83
CA GLN A 75 -11.21 -3.57 2.86
C GLN A 75 -12.15 -4.58 3.52
N ILE A 76 -11.81 -5.11 4.70
CA ILE A 76 -12.71 -5.99 5.46
C ILE A 76 -13.95 -5.22 5.94
N CYS A 77 -13.79 -3.96 6.38
CA CYS A 77 -14.90 -3.13 6.85
C CYS A 77 -16.04 -3.00 5.83
N ARG A 78 -15.73 -3.10 4.54
CA ARG A 78 -16.70 -3.11 3.45
C ARG A 78 -17.73 -4.24 3.55
N TYR A 79 -17.36 -5.37 4.14
CA TYR A 79 -18.23 -6.54 4.27
C TYR A 79 -19.01 -6.56 5.58
N ILE A 80 -18.89 -5.52 6.41
CA ILE A 80 -19.61 -5.39 7.68
C ILE A 80 -20.83 -4.48 7.46
N PRO A 81 -22.06 -5.02 7.39
CA PRO A 81 -23.24 -4.25 6.97
C PRO A 81 -23.55 -3.04 7.86
N SER A 82 -23.17 -3.07 9.14
CA SER A 82 -23.44 -1.98 10.09
C SER A 82 -22.58 -0.74 9.88
N ILE A 83 -21.45 -0.83 9.17
CA ILE A 83 -20.49 0.26 8.98
C ILE A 83 -20.08 0.48 7.52
N SER A 84 -20.39 -0.45 6.62
CA SER A 84 -19.92 -0.42 5.24
C SER A 84 -20.42 0.81 4.48
N GLU A 85 -21.69 1.16 4.62
CA GLU A 85 -22.30 2.32 3.98
C GLU A 85 -21.69 3.66 4.46
N SER A 86 -21.48 3.81 5.76
CA SER A 86 -20.91 5.04 6.34
C SER A 86 -19.44 5.23 5.98
N LEU A 87 -18.67 4.15 5.89
CA LEU A 87 -17.26 4.20 5.50
C LEU A 87 -17.08 4.39 4.00
N GLU A 88 -17.87 3.71 3.18
CA GLU A 88 -17.77 3.81 1.71
C GLU A 88 -18.29 5.15 1.16
N SER A 89 -19.20 5.83 1.86
CA SER A 89 -19.64 7.20 1.51
C SER A 89 -18.65 8.28 1.99
N SER A 90 -17.73 7.94 2.88
CA SER A 90 -16.73 8.86 3.42
C SER A 90 -15.57 9.08 2.46
N LYS A 91 -15.49 10.31 1.91
CA LYS A 91 -14.38 10.74 1.04
C LYS A 91 -13.02 10.57 1.69
N TRP A 92 -12.92 10.92 2.96
CA TRP A 92 -11.67 10.80 3.72
C TRP A 92 -11.21 9.36 3.82
N PHE A 93 -12.12 8.43 4.14
CA PHE A 93 -11.80 7.01 4.23
C PHE A 93 -11.32 6.47 2.89
N CYS A 94 -12.01 6.83 1.81
CA CYS A 94 -11.65 6.38 0.48
C CYS A 94 -10.29 6.89 0.02
N VAL A 95 -10.04 8.20 0.17
CA VAL A 95 -8.78 8.83 -0.25
C VAL A 95 -7.62 8.28 0.56
N ILE A 96 -7.73 8.18 1.89
CA ILE A 96 -6.66 7.66 2.75
C ILE A 96 -6.29 6.22 2.37
N LYS A 97 -7.29 5.37 2.09
CA LYS A 97 -7.06 3.98 1.66
C LYS A 97 -6.15 3.92 0.42
N PHE A 98 -6.43 4.75 -0.59
CA PHE A 98 -5.62 4.80 -1.82
C PHE A 98 -4.27 5.48 -1.62
N VAL A 99 -4.19 6.54 -0.81
CA VAL A 99 -2.91 7.18 -0.46
C VAL A 99 -1.97 6.16 0.19
N ILE A 100 -2.44 5.38 1.17
CA ILE A 100 -1.63 4.36 1.84
C ILE A 100 -1.23 3.28 0.84
N PHE A 101 -2.18 2.74 0.07
CA PHE A 101 -1.91 1.69 -0.91
C PHE A 101 -0.85 2.11 -1.92
N SER A 102 -1.00 3.28 -2.54
CA SER A 102 -0.05 3.79 -3.55
C SER A 102 1.29 4.17 -2.94
N THR A 103 1.32 4.78 -1.75
CA THR A 103 2.57 5.09 -1.04
C THR A 103 3.35 3.81 -0.75
N SER A 104 2.68 2.78 -0.24
CA SER A 104 3.31 1.48 0.02
C SER A 104 3.84 0.85 -1.26
N ALA A 105 3.04 0.81 -2.33
CA ALA A 105 3.45 0.21 -3.60
C ALA A 105 4.70 0.90 -4.17
N VAL A 106 4.73 2.23 -4.19
CA VAL A 106 5.88 3.01 -4.69
C VAL A 106 7.12 2.81 -3.79
N SER A 107 6.94 2.78 -2.47
CA SER A 107 8.03 2.52 -1.52
C SER A 107 8.62 1.11 -1.68
N SER A 108 7.77 0.11 -1.93
CA SER A 108 8.20 -1.26 -2.23
C SER A 108 9.02 -1.32 -3.52
N VAL A 109 8.59 -0.63 -4.58
CA VAL A 109 9.35 -0.53 -5.85
C VAL A 109 10.71 0.14 -5.64
N PHE A 110 10.78 1.26 -4.92
CA PHE A 110 12.05 1.91 -4.59
C PHE A 110 12.98 1.00 -3.78
N SER A 111 12.43 0.29 -2.80
CA SER A 111 13.20 -0.65 -1.97
C SER A 111 13.74 -1.81 -2.81
N MET A 112 12.92 -2.41 -3.68
CA MET A 112 13.36 -3.45 -4.61
C MET A 112 14.40 -2.95 -5.61
N MET A 113 14.22 -1.74 -6.15
CA MET A 113 15.19 -1.12 -7.05
C MET A 113 16.53 -0.90 -6.35
N ALA A 114 16.52 -0.40 -5.11
CA ALA A 114 17.74 -0.21 -4.33
C ALA A 114 18.46 -1.54 -4.07
N ILE A 115 17.73 -2.60 -3.73
CA ILE A 115 18.28 -3.96 -3.56
C ILE A 115 18.89 -4.46 -4.88
N ALA A 116 18.19 -4.29 -5.99
CA ALA A 116 18.65 -4.73 -7.31
C ALA A 116 19.91 -3.96 -7.73
N PHE A 117 19.93 -2.64 -7.51
CA PHE A 117 21.06 -1.78 -7.85
C PHE A 117 22.31 -2.11 -7.00
N ASP A 118 22.14 -2.30 -5.68
CA ASP A 118 23.21 -2.73 -4.77
C ASP A 118 23.84 -4.05 -5.24
N ARG A 119 23.01 -5.04 -5.59
CA ARG A 119 23.48 -6.32 -6.14
C ARG A 119 24.16 -6.19 -7.50
N ALA A 120 23.63 -5.34 -8.39
CA ALA A 120 24.23 -5.11 -9.69
C ALA A 120 25.63 -4.49 -9.58
N LEU A 121 25.83 -3.55 -8.65
CA LEU A 121 27.15 -2.97 -8.37
C LEU A 121 28.11 -4.00 -7.78
N TYR A 122 27.65 -4.83 -6.84
CA TYR A 122 28.46 -5.88 -6.23
C TYR A 122 28.99 -6.88 -7.28
N ILE A 123 28.12 -7.30 -8.21
CA ILE A 123 28.46 -8.28 -9.24
C ILE A 123 29.28 -7.63 -10.38
N GLY A 124 28.88 -6.45 -10.85
CA GLY A 124 29.46 -5.81 -12.03
C GLY A 124 30.80 -5.11 -11.78
N TYR A 125 31.04 -4.62 -10.55
CA TYR A 125 32.22 -3.84 -10.22
C TYR A 125 32.88 -4.30 -8.92
N PRO A 126 33.29 -5.58 -8.81
CA PRO A 126 33.74 -6.17 -7.53
C PRO A 126 34.93 -5.42 -6.88
N PHE A 127 35.85 -4.87 -7.67
CA PHE A 127 37.02 -4.13 -7.16
C PHE A 127 36.75 -2.65 -6.83
N ARG A 128 35.57 -2.13 -7.22
CA ARG A 128 35.15 -0.74 -6.97
C ARG A 128 33.84 -0.67 -6.18
N TYR A 129 33.32 -1.82 -5.75
CA TYR A 129 32.06 -1.90 -5.03
C TYR A 129 32.20 -1.20 -3.68
N GLN A 130 31.55 -0.05 -3.58
CA GLN A 130 31.20 0.56 -2.31
C GLN A 130 29.71 0.35 -2.15
N THR A 131 29.33 -0.39 -1.11
CA THR A 131 27.95 -0.47 -0.64
C THR A 131 27.34 0.93 -0.60
N LEU A 132 26.05 1.07 -0.90
CA LEU A 132 25.36 2.36 -0.82
C LEU A 132 25.72 3.07 0.49
N SER A 133 26.46 4.19 0.37
CA SER A 133 27.20 4.81 1.48
C SER A 133 26.27 5.25 2.62
N ASN A 134 25.02 5.57 2.31
CA ASN A 134 24.01 5.92 3.30
C ASN A 134 22.63 5.31 2.94
N PRO A 135 22.35 4.04 3.31
CA PRO A 135 21.08 3.40 2.99
C PRO A 135 19.89 4.10 3.66
N ARG A 136 20.11 4.74 4.82
CA ARG A 136 19.06 5.50 5.52
C ARG A 136 18.60 6.69 4.69
N LEU A 137 19.54 7.43 4.10
CA LEU A 137 19.20 8.54 3.21
C LEU A 137 18.42 8.07 1.99
N VAL A 138 18.84 6.97 1.35
CA VAL A 138 18.13 6.39 0.20
C VAL A 138 16.71 5.98 0.57
N ILE A 139 16.53 5.31 1.71
CA ILE A 139 15.22 4.94 2.26
C ILE A 139 14.39 6.20 2.50
N THR A 140 14.91 7.19 3.21
CA THR A 140 14.19 8.44 3.52
C THR A 140 13.74 9.15 2.24
N VAL A 141 14.62 9.29 1.24
CA VAL A 141 14.26 9.89 -0.06
C VAL A 141 13.18 9.07 -0.76
N GLY A 142 13.33 7.74 -0.80
CA GLY A 142 12.32 6.84 -1.37
C GLY A 142 10.95 6.99 -0.71
N TRP A 143 10.90 7.08 0.61
CA TRP A 143 9.66 7.32 1.36
C TRP A 143 9.05 8.70 1.06
N LEU A 144 9.86 9.76 1.05
CA LEU A 144 9.37 11.11 0.73
C LEU A 144 8.78 11.20 -0.68
N LEU A 145 9.45 10.59 -1.66
CA LEU A 145 8.93 10.49 -3.04
C LEU A 145 7.65 9.67 -3.09
N SER A 146 7.60 8.53 -2.38
CA SER A 146 6.44 7.65 -2.33
C SER A 146 5.22 8.34 -1.71
N ILE A 147 5.41 9.07 -0.61
CA ILE A 147 4.35 9.85 0.05
C ILE A 147 3.88 10.97 -0.85
N THR A 148 4.80 11.67 -1.52
CA THR A 148 4.46 12.76 -2.44
C THR A 148 3.61 12.23 -3.61
N LEU A 149 4.00 11.09 -4.19
CA LEU A 149 3.24 10.41 -5.24
C LEU A 149 1.90 9.87 -4.73
N GLY A 150 1.85 9.26 -3.55
CA GLY A 150 0.60 8.81 -2.93
C GLY A 150 -0.36 9.96 -2.64
N MET A 151 0.15 11.10 -2.17
CA MET A 151 -0.65 12.31 -1.90
C MET A 151 -1.29 12.90 -3.15
N THR A 152 -0.79 12.61 -4.35
CA THR A 152 -1.44 13.04 -5.60
C THR A 152 -2.90 12.57 -5.65
N HIS A 153 -3.24 11.42 -5.05
CA HIS A 153 -4.61 10.94 -4.93
C HIS A 153 -5.53 11.89 -4.15
N SER A 154 -5.00 12.64 -3.18
CA SER A 154 -5.77 13.62 -2.41
C SER A 154 -6.09 14.88 -3.21
N TYR A 155 -5.22 15.27 -4.15
CA TYR A 155 -5.38 16.47 -4.98
C TYR A 155 -6.10 16.18 -6.30
N TYR A 156 -5.76 15.07 -6.95
CA TYR A 156 -6.29 14.64 -8.24
C TYR A 156 -7.27 13.47 -8.07
N ASN A 157 -8.36 13.69 -7.34
CA ASN A 157 -9.49 12.77 -7.31
C ASN A 157 -10.74 13.46 -7.84
N ASN A 158 -11.46 12.77 -8.71
CA ASN A 158 -12.84 13.10 -9.09
C ASN A 158 -13.84 12.22 -8.32
N TRP A 159 -13.42 11.68 -7.18
CA TRP A 159 -14.26 10.80 -6.38
C TRP A 159 -15.36 11.61 -5.70
N ASP A 160 -16.59 11.15 -5.90
CA ASP A 160 -17.82 11.70 -5.35
C ASP A 160 -18.38 10.71 -4.34
N SER A 161 -18.96 11.21 -3.24
CA SER A 161 -19.60 10.40 -2.19
C SER A 161 -20.77 9.57 -2.74
N CYS A 162 -21.32 9.96 -3.89
CA CYS A 162 -22.27 9.16 -4.65
C CYS A 162 -21.58 8.11 -5.58
N LYS A 163 -20.40 7.57 -5.24
CA LYS A 163 -19.74 6.48 -6.01
C LYS A 163 -19.01 5.53 -5.05
N PHE A 164 -18.85 4.28 -5.47
CA PHE A 164 -18.09 3.29 -4.72
C PHE A 164 -16.61 3.67 -4.60
N CYS A 165 -15.96 3.36 -3.47
CA CYS A 165 -14.52 3.57 -3.31
C CYS A 165 -13.66 2.54 -4.08
N GLN A 166 -13.62 2.69 -5.41
CA GLN A 166 -12.96 1.79 -6.36
C GLN A 166 -11.82 2.47 -7.13
N PRO A 167 -10.72 1.75 -7.43
CA PRO A 167 -9.56 2.33 -8.14
C PRO A 167 -9.94 2.93 -9.50
N ALA A 168 -10.80 2.25 -10.26
CA ALA A 168 -11.21 2.66 -11.60
C ALA A 168 -12.00 3.99 -11.64
N LEU A 169 -12.65 4.36 -10.54
CA LEU A 169 -13.42 5.59 -10.40
C LEU A 169 -12.62 6.72 -9.74
N PHE A 170 -11.39 6.42 -9.31
CA PHE A 170 -10.51 7.35 -8.63
C PHE A 170 -9.65 8.15 -9.62
N PHE A 171 -9.25 7.54 -10.73
CA PHE A 171 -8.51 8.20 -11.81
C PHE A 171 -9.47 8.88 -12.80
N LYS A 172 -9.08 10.06 -13.30
CA LYS A 172 -9.85 10.78 -14.33
C LYS A 172 -9.95 9.88 -15.58
N THR A 173 -11.14 9.78 -16.17
CA THR A 173 -11.44 8.95 -17.36
C THR A 173 -10.48 9.20 -18.52
N GLU A 174 -9.89 10.39 -18.62
CA GLU A 174 -8.86 10.70 -19.62
C GLU A 174 -7.65 9.76 -19.53
N PHE A 175 -7.22 9.33 -18.33
CA PHE A 175 -6.12 8.37 -18.16
C PHE A 175 -6.52 6.92 -18.44
N GLN A 176 -7.82 6.58 -18.37
CA GLN A 176 -8.32 5.22 -18.66
C GLN A 176 -8.41 4.94 -20.17
N ILE A 177 -8.37 5.97 -21.02
CA ILE A 177 -8.43 5.82 -22.49
C ILE A 177 -7.05 5.53 -23.10
N TYR A 178 -5.97 5.76 -22.34
CA TYR A 178 -4.58 5.56 -22.79
C TYR A 178 -3.94 4.24 -22.29
N VAL A 179 -4.73 3.32 -21.72
CA VAL A 179 -4.29 1.97 -21.29
C VAL A 179 -5.20 0.92 -21.91
#